data_AF-A0A1Y3RIQ4-F1
#
_entry.id   AF-A0A1Y3RIQ4-F1
#
_cell.length_a   1.000
_cell.length_b   1.000
_cell.length_c   1.000
_cell.angle_alpha   90.00
_cell.angle_beta   90.00
_cell.angle_gamma   90.00
#
_symmetry.space_group_name_H-M   'P 1'
#
loop_
_entity.id
_entity.type
_entity.pdbx_description
1 polymer ?
#
loop_
_entity_poly.entity_id
_entity_poly.type
_entity_poly.pdbx_seq_one_letter_code
_entity_poly.pdbx_strand_id
1 'polypeptide(L)'
;MVPQEIRLIGQPVRSLQTMLRELSFLYDFLPRLTPDGVFGERTLEAVMLFQREFFPPVTGRVDQATWEAIVALFLQARARLAGPLPCRGYPNCDFSVQPDQDSVHLYLVQSMFRALARLLNGIQSTPVTGQNDTATQHNIRWVQQLDGRPQTGVLDQDSWNTISRLYTLFVTYGQK
;
A
#
# COMPACT_ATOMS: atom_id res chain seq x y z
N MET A 1 10.76 -19.61 -17.97
CA MET A 1 9.79 -18.52 -17.77
C MET A 1 10.33 -17.65 -16.65
N VAL A 2 11.05 -16.58 -16.98
CA VAL A 2 11.68 -15.69 -15.98
C VAL A 2 10.64 -14.63 -15.58
N PRO A 3 10.39 -14.37 -14.29
CA PRO A 3 9.34 -13.45 -13.87
C PRO A 3 9.60 -12.03 -14.39
N GLN A 4 8.50 -11.34 -14.73
CA GLN A 4 8.45 -9.99 -15.31
C GLN A 4 9.04 -8.87 -14.42
N GLU A 5 9.56 -9.19 -13.24
CA GLU A 5 10.12 -8.24 -12.25
C GLU A 5 11.54 -7.74 -12.59
N ILE A 6 12.26 -8.39 -13.50
CA ILE A 6 13.57 -7.92 -14.01
C ILE A 6 13.40 -6.82 -15.07
N ARG A 7 12.41 -5.93 -14.88
CA ARG A 7 12.26 -4.67 -15.64
C ARG A 7 12.89 -3.47 -14.95
N LEU A 8 13.65 -3.68 -13.87
CA LEU A 8 14.47 -2.65 -13.21
C LEU A 8 15.64 -2.11 -14.08
N ILE A 9 15.78 -2.58 -15.32
CA ILE A 9 16.91 -2.30 -16.24
C ILE A 9 16.71 -1.02 -17.08
N GLY A 10 15.94 -0.06 -16.59
CA GLY A 10 16.04 1.31 -17.13
C GLY A 10 17.29 2.03 -16.59
N GLN A 11 17.65 1.77 -15.32
CA GLN A 11 18.70 2.49 -14.57
C GLN A 11 19.33 1.58 -13.48
N PRO A 12 20.27 0.67 -13.81
CA PRO A 12 20.74 -0.38 -12.91
C PRO A 12 21.37 0.15 -11.61
N VAL A 13 22.11 1.25 -11.67
CA VAL A 13 22.71 1.89 -10.49
C VAL A 13 21.63 2.42 -9.55
N ARG A 14 20.59 3.04 -10.09
CA ARG A 14 19.48 3.56 -9.28
C ARG A 14 18.73 2.44 -8.56
N SER A 15 18.53 1.32 -9.26
CA SER A 15 17.95 0.11 -8.67
C SER A 15 18.81 -0.45 -7.54
N LEU A 16 20.13 -0.56 -7.75
CA LEU A 16 21.09 -0.95 -6.71
C LEU A 16 20.99 -0.06 -5.47
N GLN A 17 21.10 1.26 -5.67
CA GLN A 17 21.04 2.25 -4.59
C GLN A 17 19.71 2.18 -3.83
N THR A 18 18.60 1.93 -4.54
CA THR A 18 17.28 1.76 -3.93
C THR A 18 17.26 0.53 -3.03
N MET A 19 17.75 -0.61 -3.50
CA MET A 19 17.81 -1.84 -2.69
C MET A 19 18.68 -1.67 -1.45
N LEU A 20 19.88 -1.10 -1.60
CA LEU A 20 20.78 -0.84 -0.47
C LEU A 20 20.20 0.17 0.53
N ARG A 21 19.48 1.19 0.05
CA ARG A 21 18.75 2.12 0.93
C ARG A 21 17.66 1.40 1.71
N GLU A 22 16.88 0.54 1.08
CA GLU A 22 15.82 -0.21 1.77
C GLU A 22 16.41 -1.17 2.83
N LEU A 23 17.54 -1.80 2.52
CA LEU A 23 18.28 -2.62 3.48
C LEU A 23 18.81 -1.81 4.68
N SER A 24 19.15 -0.53 4.50
CA SER A 24 19.60 0.34 5.61
C SER A 24 18.53 0.61 6.68
N PHE A 25 17.26 0.26 6.45
CA PHE A 25 16.24 0.29 7.51
C PHE A 25 16.32 -0.91 8.47
N LEU A 26 17.00 -1.98 8.08
CA LEU A 26 17.21 -3.19 8.90
C LEU A 26 18.66 -3.38 9.34
N TYR A 27 19.61 -2.80 8.61
CA TYR A 27 21.04 -2.98 8.82
C TYR A 27 21.72 -1.62 8.98
N ASP A 28 21.96 -1.21 10.22
CA ASP A 28 22.50 0.12 10.57
C ASP A 28 23.90 0.40 10.00
N PHE A 29 24.65 -0.65 9.64
CA PHE A 29 25.96 -0.51 9.01
C PHE A 29 25.86 -0.03 7.55
N LEU A 30 24.70 -0.14 6.90
CA LEU A 30 24.51 0.36 5.53
C LEU A 30 24.15 1.85 5.56
N PRO A 31 24.79 2.69 4.72
CA PRO A 31 24.41 4.09 4.61
C PRO A 31 23.05 4.24 3.93
N ARG A 32 22.27 5.24 4.37
CA ARG A 32 21.04 5.67 3.68
C ARG A 32 21.40 6.42 2.40
N LEU A 33 21.36 5.72 1.27
CA LEU A 33 21.69 6.28 -0.05
C LEU A 33 20.55 7.13 -0.62
N THR A 34 20.93 8.11 -1.44
CA THR A 34 20.02 8.78 -2.38
C THR A 34 20.11 8.06 -3.73
N PRO A 35 19.02 7.48 -4.26
CA PRO A 35 19.05 6.77 -5.55
C PRO A 35 19.10 7.74 -6.74
N ASP A 36 20.26 8.35 -6.97
CA ASP A 36 20.52 9.31 -8.04
C ASP A 36 20.94 8.66 -9.38
N GLY A 37 21.23 7.36 -9.38
CA GLY A 37 21.69 6.61 -10.54
C GLY A 37 23.18 6.78 -10.85
N VAL A 38 23.96 7.44 -10.00
CA VAL A 38 25.41 7.66 -10.16
C VAL A 38 26.19 6.75 -9.23
N PHE A 39 27.05 5.89 -9.78
CA PHE A 39 27.91 5.01 -8.99
C PHE A 39 29.13 5.80 -8.49
N GLY A 40 28.92 6.66 -7.51
CA GLY A 40 29.96 7.42 -6.83
C GLY A 40 30.48 6.73 -5.56
N GLU A 41 31.34 7.43 -4.82
CA GLU A 41 32.03 6.93 -3.61
C GLU A 41 31.05 6.35 -2.58
N ARG A 42 29.92 7.02 -2.33
CA ARG A 42 28.90 6.53 -1.39
C ARG A 42 28.26 5.21 -1.82
N THR A 43 28.09 5.00 -3.13
CA THR A 43 27.53 3.74 -3.64
C THR A 43 28.57 2.63 -3.55
N LEU A 44 29.83 2.94 -3.86
CA LEU A 44 30.96 2.02 -3.68
C LEU A 44 31.11 1.59 -2.22
N GLU A 45 31.10 2.54 -1.28
CA GLU A 45 31.15 2.30 0.16
C GLU A 45 30.03 1.34 0.60
N ALA A 46 28.78 1.61 0.18
CA ALA A 46 27.65 0.76 0.52
C ALA A 46 27.80 -0.67 -0.04
N VAL A 47 28.32 -0.83 -1.26
CA VAL A 47 28.60 -2.15 -1.86
C VAL A 47 29.70 -2.87 -1.09
N MET A 48 30.78 -2.18 -0.72
CA MET A 48 31.87 -2.77 0.05
C MET A 48 31.43 -3.20 1.45
N LEU A 49 30.61 -2.39 2.13
CA LEU A 49 30.02 -2.72 3.42
C LEU A 49 29.08 -3.92 3.29
N PHE A 50 28.23 -3.96 2.26
CA PHE A 50 27.39 -5.11 1.99
C PHE A 50 28.20 -6.39 1.78
N GLN A 51 29.23 -6.35 0.92
CA GLN A 51 30.12 -7.49 0.68
C GLN A 51 30.84 -7.92 1.96
N ARG A 52 31.31 -6.98 2.78
CA ARG A 52 32.01 -7.30 4.02
C ARG A 52 31.14 -8.12 4.97
N GLU A 53 29.87 -7.76 5.13
CA GLU A 53 28.98 -8.38 6.11
C GLU A 53 28.23 -9.60 5.56
N PHE A 54 27.86 -9.59 4.27
CA PHE A 54 26.97 -10.61 3.70
C PHE A 54 27.56 -11.40 2.54
N PHE A 55 28.59 -10.89 1.85
CA PHE A 55 29.11 -11.54 0.65
C PHE A 55 30.61 -11.29 0.42
N PRO A 56 31.52 -11.80 1.28
CA PRO A 56 32.95 -11.65 1.06
C PRO A 56 33.39 -12.42 -0.21
N PRO A 57 34.43 -11.97 -0.93
CA PRO A 57 35.37 -10.89 -0.58
C PRO A 57 34.86 -9.48 -0.91
N VAL A 58 35.45 -8.48 -0.23
CA VAL A 58 35.18 -7.06 -0.49
C VAL A 58 35.91 -6.63 -1.76
N THR A 59 35.18 -6.50 -2.87
CA THR A 59 35.73 -6.09 -4.17
C THR A 59 35.28 -4.70 -4.60
N GLY A 60 34.18 -4.18 -4.02
CA GLY A 60 33.52 -2.95 -4.44
C GLY A 60 32.82 -3.05 -5.81
N ARG A 61 32.90 -4.21 -6.48
CA ARG A 61 32.29 -4.47 -7.77
C ARG A 61 30.97 -5.22 -7.56
N VAL A 62 29.93 -4.84 -8.29
CA VAL A 62 28.67 -5.57 -8.32
C VAL A 62 28.65 -6.47 -9.54
N ASP A 63 29.06 -7.72 -9.35
CA ASP A 63 28.87 -8.78 -10.34
C ASP A 63 27.50 -9.44 -10.19
N GLN A 64 27.21 -10.44 -11.03
CA GLN A 64 25.94 -11.15 -11.01
C GLN A 64 25.65 -11.78 -9.64
N ALA A 65 26.66 -12.37 -8.99
CA ALA A 65 26.50 -13.01 -7.70
C ALA A 65 26.23 -12.00 -6.58
N THR A 66 26.96 -10.87 -6.56
CA THR A 66 26.73 -9.77 -5.63
C THR A 66 25.32 -9.19 -5.83
N TRP A 67 24.91 -9.01 -7.09
CA TRP A 67 23.57 -8.51 -7.42
C TRP A 67 22.47 -9.44 -6.90
N GLU A 68 22.58 -10.75 -7.15
CA GLU A 68 21.64 -11.76 -6.68
C GLU A 68 21.55 -11.79 -5.15
N ALA A 69 22.68 -11.68 -4.45
CA ALA A 69 22.71 -11.59 -2.99
C ALA A 69 21.97 -10.35 -2.46
N ILE A 70 22.18 -9.18 -3.07
CA ILE A 70 21.47 -7.95 -2.71
C ILE A 70 19.98 -8.09 -2.96
N VAL A 71 19.57 -8.64 -4.12
CA VAL A 71 18.15 -8.86 -4.46
C VAL A 71 17.49 -9.80 -3.45
N ALA A 72 18.14 -10.92 -3.10
CA ALA A 72 17.59 -11.89 -2.17
C ALA A 72 17.33 -11.26 -0.78
N LEU A 73 18.31 -10.53 -0.25
CA LEU A 73 18.14 -9.83 1.03
C LEU A 73 17.10 -8.71 0.93
N PHE A 74 17.08 -7.96 -0.18
CA PHE A 74 16.09 -6.92 -0.40
C PHE A 74 14.66 -7.47 -0.40
N LEU A 75 14.41 -8.61 -1.06
CA LEU A 75 13.09 -9.25 -1.07
C LEU A 75 12.65 -9.70 0.33
N GLN A 76 13.58 -10.25 1.12
CA GLN A 76 13.32 -10.61 2.53
C GLN A 76 13.04 -9.38 3.39
N ALA A 77 13.85 -8.32 3.23
CA ALA A 77 13.70 -7.07 3.95
C ALA A 77 12.35 -6.43 3.65
N ARG A 78 11.97 -6.36 2.37
CA ARG A 78 10.68 -5.83 1.94
C ARG A 78 9.52 -6.61 2.53
N ALA A 79 9.61 -7.94 2.66
CA ALA A 79 8.57 -8.72 3.32
C ALA A 79 8.43 -8.39 4.82
N ARG A 80 9.53 -8.07 5.51
CA ARG A 80 9.53 -7.68 6.92
C ARG A 80 9.09 -6.24 7.16
N LEU A 81 9.50 -5.34 6.27
CA LEU A 81 9.16 -3.92 6.31
C LEU A 81 7.80 -3.61 5.68
N ALA A 82 7.21 -4.57 4.96
CA ALA A 82 5.89 -4.42 4.39
C ALA A 82 4.88 -4.15 5.51
N GLY A 83 4.07 -3.12 5.30
CA GLY A 83 2.85 -2.96 6.08
C GLY A 83 1.91 -4.17 5.90
N PRO A 84 0.86 -4.27 6.73
CA PRO A 84 -0.13 -5.32 6.58
C PRO A 84 -0.70 -5.33 5.16
N LEU A 85 -0.93 -6.53 4.62
CA LEU A 85 -1.53 -6.69 3.30
C LEU A 85 -2.88 -5.95 3.25
N PRO A 86 -3.19 -5.24 2.16
CA PRO A 86 -4.49 -4.60 2.02
C PRO A 86 -5.58 -5.67 2.00
N CYS A 87 -6.65 -5.45 2.77
CA CYS A 87 -7.81 -6.31 2.73
C CYS A 87 -8.61 -6.07 1.44
N ARG A 88 -8.73 -7.08 0.57
CA ARG A 88 -9.61 -7.05 -0.60
C ARG A 88 -11.05 -7.37 -0.17
N GLY A 89 -11.71 -6.40 0.45
CA GLY A 89 -13.07 -6.56 0.96
C GLY A 89 -14.18 -6.45 -0.10
N TYR A 90 -13.86 -5.99 -1.31
CA TYR A 90 -14.82 -5.82 -2.41
C TYR A 90 -14.66 -6.93 -3.47
N PRO A 91 -15.74 -7.67 -3.83
CA PRO A 91 -15.62 -8.87 -4.67
C PRO A 91 -15.08 -8.65 -6.09
N ASN A 92 -15.70 -7.75 -6.86
CA ASN A 92 -15.37 -7.45 -8.26
C ASN A 92 -16.07 -6.14 -8.70
N CYS A 93 -15.76 -5.61 -9.89
CA CYS A 93 -16.31 -4.33 -10.36
C CYS A 93 -17.82 -4.32 -10.62
N ASP A 94 -18.42 -5.47 -10.92
CA ASP A 94 -19.84 -5.59 -11.27
C ASP A 94 -20.72 -5.83 -10.04
N PHE A 95 -20.10 -6.08 -8.89
CA PHE A 95 -20.80 -6.23 -7.62
C PHE A 95 -21.51 -4.91 -7.28
N SER A 96 -22.73 -5.00 -6.77
CA SER A 96 -23.42 -3.84 -6.18
C SER A 96 -24.41 -4.29 -5.13
N VAL A 97 -24.77 -3.39 -4.22
CA VAL A 97 -25.82 -3.63 -3.22
C VAL A 97 -26.89 -2.56 -3.36
N GLN A 98 -28.08 -2.99 -3.79
CA GLN A 98 -29.25 -2.14 -4.02
C GLN A 98 -29.85 -1.65 -2.69
N PRO A 99 -30.70 -0.61 -2.70
CA PRO A 99 -31.49 -0.23 -1.54
C PRO A 99 -32.21 -1.44 -0.91
N ASP A 100 -32.18 -1.51 0.43
CA ASP A 100 -32.84 -2.53 1.25
C ASP A 100 -32.34 -3.98 1.06
N GLN A 101 -31.30 -4.18 0.24
CA GLN A 101 -30.66 -5.48 0.03
C GLN A 101 -29.68 -5.80 1.17
N ASP A 102 -29.65 -7.07 1.57
CA ASP A 102 -28.67 -7.60 2.51
C ASP A 102 -27.35 -7.97 1.83
N SER A 103 -26.23 -7.68 2.50
CA SER A 103 -24.90 -8.08 2.06
C SER A 103 -23.91 -8.13 3.23
N VAL A 104 -23.11 -9.20 3.28
CA VAL A 104 -22.02 -9.32 4.26
C VAL A 104 -20.99 -8.18 4.14
N HIS A 105 -20.83 -7.61 2.95
CA HIS A 105 -19.89 -6.50 2.73
C HIS A 105 -20.35 -5.20 3.40
N LEU A 106 -21.66 -5.05 3.67
CA LEU A 106 -22.19 -3.89 4.36
C LEU A 106 -21.81 -3.84 5.84
N TYR A 107 -21.54 -4.97 6.48
CA TYR A 107 -21.05 -4.96 7.87
C TYR A 107 -19.75 -4.15 8.01
N LEU A 108 -18.83 -4.32 7.06
CA LEU A 108 -17.59 -3.56 7.02
C LEU A 108 -17.85 -2.09 6.67
N VAL A 109 -18.64 -1.82 5.63
CA VAL A 109 -18.96 -0.44 5.19
C VAL A 109 -19.66 0.36 6.30
N GLN A 110 -20.65 -0.22 6.97
CA GLN A 110 -21.36 0.42 8.08
C GLN A 110 -20.43 0.67 9.27
N SER A 111 -19.49 -0.25 9.54
CA SER A 111 -18.47 -0.05 10.56
C SER A 111 -17.52 1.11 10.21
N MET A 112 -17.15 1.24 8.92
CA MET A 112 -16.35 2.36 8.44
C MET A 112 -17.12 3.69 8.54
N PHE A 113 -18.40 3.71 8.15
CA PHE A 113 -19.25 4.89 8.32
C PHE A 113 -19.41 5.30 9.78
N ARG A 114 -19.56 4.36 10.70
CA ARG A 114 -19.57 4.65 12.16
C ARG A 114 -18.30 5.35 12.62
N ALA A 115 -17.14 4.95 12.13
CA ALA A 115 -15.87 5.60 12.47
C ALA A 115 -15.81 7.00 11.84
N LEU A 116 -16.15 7.11 10.56
CA LEU A 116 -16.10 8.36 9.80
C LEU A 116 -17.11 9.40 10.30
N ALA A 117 -18.30 9.00 10.75
CA ALA A 117 -19.31 9.89 11.31
C ALA A 117 -18.84 10.67 12.55
N ARG A 118 -17.78 10.20 13.23
CA ARG A 118 -17.16 10.92 14.35
C ARG A 118 -16.21 12.03 13.91
N LEU A 119 -15.74 11.98 12.66
CA LEU A 119 -14.69 12.84 12.13
C LEU A 119 -15.18 13.76 11.00
N LEU A 120 -16.20 13.33 10.26
CA LEU A 120 -16.71 13.99 9.07
C LEU A 120 -18.17 14.42 9.27
N ASN A 121 -18.44 15.68 8.98
CA ASN A 121 -19.81 16.22 8.99
C ASN A 121 -20.61 15.70 7.78
N GLY A 122 -21.87 15.32 8.00
CA GLY A 122 -22.80 14.90 6.94
C GLY A 122 -23.00 13.37 6.83
N ILE A 123 -22.13 12.58 7.46
CA ILE A 123 -22.29 11.12 7.58
C ILE A 123 -23.13 10.82 8.82
N GLN A 124 -24.19 10.03 8.65
CA GLN A 124 -25.03 9.53 9.73
C GLN A 124 -24.38 8.30 10.37
N SER A 125 -24.43 8.21 11.70
CA SER A 125 -24.02 6.99 12.40
C SER A 125 -25.06 5.88 12.15
N THR A 126 -24.69 4.86 11.39
CA THR A 126 -25.58 3.72 11.09
C THR A 126 -25.43 2.60 12.11
N PRO A 127 -26.50 1.87 12.46
CA PRO A 127 -26.35 0.54 13.04
C PRO A 127 -25.66 -0.39 12.02
N VAL A 128 -25.03 -1.46 12.52
CA VAL A 128 -24.33 -2.45 11.68
C VAL A 128 -25.27 -3.63 11.47
N THR A 129 -26.16 -3.50 10.49
CA THR A 129 -27.27 -4.42 10.19
C THR A 129 -26.91 -5.42 9.10
N GLY A 130 -26.01 -5.04 8.18
CA GLY A 130 -25.73 -5.79 6.96
C GLY A 130 -26.75 -5.52 5.83
N GLN A 131 -27.75 -4.68 6.07
CA GLN A 131 -28.74 -4.27 5.08
C GLN A 131 -28.41 -2.87 4.54
N ASN A 132 -28.66 -2.60 3.26
CA ASN A 132 -28.56 -1.25 2.71
C ASN A 132 -29.77 -0.39 3.13
N ASP A 133 -29.91 -0.20 4.44
CA ASP A 133 -30.99 0.54 5.07
C ASP A 133 -30.95 2.05 4.76
N THR A 134 -31.97 2.80 5.16
CA THR A 134 -32.09 4.23 4.87
C THR A 134 -30.88 5.05 5.29
N ALA A 135 -30.28 4.75 6.45
CA ALA A 135 -29.12 5.48 6.96
C ALA A 135 -27.84 5.12 6.17
N THR A 136 -27.71 3.85 5.78
CA THR A 136 -26.64 3.38 4.89
C THR A 136 -26.75 4.01 3.50
N GLN A 137 -27.95 4.04 2.93
CA GLN A 137 -28.23 4.71 1.65
C GLN A 137 -27.90 6.20 1.71
N HIS A 138 -28.28 6.91 2.79
CA HIS A 138 -27.93 8.32 3.00
C HIS A 138 -26.41 8.55 2.92
N ASN A 139 -25.64 7.71 3.62
CA ASN A 139 -24.18 7.82 3.62
C ASN A 139 -23.56 7.48 2.26
N ILE A 140 -24.10 6.49 1.55
CA ILE A 140 -23.67 6.17 0.19
C ILE A 140 -23.95 7.35 -0.75
N ARG A 141 -25.14 7.96 -0.66
CA ARG A 141 -25.49 9.16 -1.45
C ARG A 141 -24.56 10.33 -1.14
N TRP A 142 -24.19 10.51 0.12
CA TRP A 142 -23.21 11.52 0.53
C TRP A 142 -21.85 11.28 -0.13
N VAL A 143 -21.37 10.05 -0.17
CA VAL A 143 -20.13 9.67 -0.87
C VAL A 143 -20.25 9.90 -2.38
N GLN A 144 -21.36 9.48 -3.00
CA GLN A 144 -21.61 9.68 -4.42
C GLN A 144 -21.65 11.18 -4.78
N GLN A 145 -22.21 12.01 -3.91
CA GLN A 145 -22.21 13.46 -4.06
C GLN A 145 -20.80 14.04 -4.02
N LEU A 146 -19.93 13.57 -3.10
CA LEU A 146 -18.53 13.98 -3.06
C LEU A 146 -17.79 13.66 -4.35
N ASP A 147 -18.12 12.53 -4.97
CA ASP A 147 -17.54 12.12 -6.26
C ASP A 147 -18.17 12.85 -7.46
N GLY A 148 -19.17 13.71 -7.25
CA GLY A 148 -19.91 14.38 -8.33
C GLY A 148 -20.80 13.44 -9.15
N ARG A 149 -21.23 12.31 -8.58
CA ARG A 149 -21.98 11.23 -9.24
C ARG A 149 -23.46 11.23 -8.83
N PRO A 150 -24.35 10.56 -9.59
CA PRO A 150 -25.75 10.38 -9.21
C PRO A 150 -25.89 9.71 -7.83
N GLN A 151 -26.75 10.29 -6.99
CA GLN A 151 -26.97 9.86 -5.61
C GLN A 151 -27.97 8.69 -5.53
N THR A 152 -27.62 7.55 -6.11
CA THR A 152 -28.48 6.35 -6.18
C THR A 152 -28.69 5.70 -4.81
N GLY A 153 -27.71 5.80 -3.89
CA GLY A 153 -27.70 5.03 -2.65
C GLY A 153 -27.34 3.55 -2.83
N VAL A 154 -26.94 3.15 -4.05
CA VAL A 154 -26.41 1.82 -4.36
C VAL A 154 -24.93 1.76 -4.00
N LEU A 155 -24.51 0.75 -3.24
CA LEU A 155 -23.09 0.51 -3.01
C LEU A 155 -22.47 -0.09 -4.29
N ASP A 156 -21.57 0.63 -4.93
CA ASP A 156 -20.79 0.20 -6.10
C ASP A 156 -19.27 0.29 -5.83
N GLN A 157 -18.46 -0.10 -6.82
CA GLN A 157 -17.00 -0.15 -6.67
C GLN A 157 -16.40 1.23 -6.36
N ASP A 158 -16.91 2.26 -7.01
CA ASP A 158 -16.43 3.63 -6.84
C ASP A 158 -16.76 4.16 -5.45
N SER A 159 -17.99 3.92 -4.97
CA SER A 159 -18.41 4.29 -3.61
C SER A 159 -17.55 3.55 -2.59
N TRP A 160 -17.30 2.26 -2.79
CA TRP A 160 -16.37 1.48 -1.96
C TRP A 160 -14.96 2.09 -1.94
N ASN A 161 -14.43 2.45 -3.11
CA ASN A 161 -13.10 3.05 -3.23
C ASN A 161 -13.01 4.38 -2.47
N THR A 162 -14.01 5.24 -2.59
CA THR A 162 -14.04 6.52 -1.87
C THR A 162 -14.17 6.32 -0.36
N ILE A 163 -15.05 5.42 0.11
CA ILE A 163 -15.18 5.06 1.53
C ILE A 163 -13.85 4.52 2.08
N SER A 164 -13.18 3.64 1.34
CA SER A 164 -11.89 3.06 1.71
C SER A 164 -10.78 4.12 1.83
N ARG A 165 -10.76 5.09 0.91
CA ARG A 165 -9.81 6.20 0.95
C ARG A 165 -10.08 7.12 2.13
N LEU A 166 -11.35 7.51 2.36
CA LEU A 166 -11.72 8.34 3.51
C LEU A 166 -11.35 7.67 4.83
N TYR A 167 -11.67 6.39 4.98
CA TYR A 167 -11.30 5.63 6.18
C TYR A 167 -9.78 5.56 6.36
N THR A 168 -9.03 5.30 5.28
CA THR A 168 -7.56 5.27 5.35
C THR A 168 -6.98 6.61 5.78
N LEU A 169 -7.49 7.72 5.21
CA LEU A 169 -6.99 9.07 5.49
C LEU A 169 -7.33 9.54 6.90
N PHE A 170 -8.58 9.43 7.31
CA PHE A 170 -9.07 10.03 8.56
C PHE A 170 -9.00 9.09 9.76
N VAL A 171 -9.16 7.79 9.55
CA VAL A 171 -9.13 6.80 10.62
C VAL A 171 -7.74 6.17 10.68
N THR A 172 -7.27 5.48 9.64
CA THR A 172 -6.00 4.72 9.72
C THR A 172 -4.77 5.61 9.93
N TYR A 173 -4.58 6.63 9.10
CA TYR A 173 -3.43 7.52 9.23
C TYR A 173 -3.59 8.57 10.34
N GLY A 174 -4.83 8.82 10.79
CA GLY A 174 -5.12 9.72 11.91
C GLY A 174 -4.78 9.15 13.29
N GLN A 175 -4.40 7.87 13.42
CA GLN A 175 -4.00 7.26 14.70
C GLN A 175 -2.49 7.41 15.03
N LYS A 176 -1.75 8.19 14.24
CA LYS A 176 -0.34 8.49 14.52
C LYS A 176 -0.16 9.69 15.44
#